data_AF-A0A243BMC8-F1
#
_entry.id   AF-A0A243BMC8-F1
#
_cell.length_a   1.000
_cell.length_b   1.000
_cell.length_c   1.000
_cell.angle_alpha   90.00
_cell.angle_beta   90.00
_cell.angle_gamma   90.00
#
_symmetry.space_group_name_H-M   'P 1'
#
loop_
_entity.id
_entity.type
_entity.pdbx_description
1 polymer ?
#
loop_
_entity_poly.entity_id
_entity_poly.type
_entity_poly.pdbx_seq_one_letter_code
_entity_poly.pdbx_strand_id
1 'polypeptide(L)'
;MQGNQIRKNTAGVVIHNDINSYPFLNIPMIINKKDGVIYEVLSAGFQANDAVAMITTDGFATTRVNAPIVTVKNNDGSIQIFRLPLELEYWVLSCMHDASEGKNPFPCKVAFGIIDTKFFAEFK
;
A
#
# COMPACT_ATOMS: atom_id res chain seq x y z
N MET A 1 -19.29 -22.73 8.10
CA MET A 1 -18.88 -22.22 6.79
C MET A 1 -18.72 -20.71 6.92
N GLN A 2 -17.50 -20.19 7.11
CA GLN A 2 -17.27 -18.74 7.07
C GLN A 2 -17.34 -18.33 5.59
N GLY A 3 -18.42 -17.67 5.19
CA GLY A 3 -18.49 -17.09 3.86
C GLY A 3 -17.34 -16.10 3.69
N ASN A 4 -16.59 -16.21 2.59
CA ASN A 4 -15.59 -15.21 2.20
C ASN A 4 -16.29 -13.83 2.18
N GLN A 5 -16.11 -13.03 3.23
CA GLN A 5 -16.54 -11.65 3.21
C GLN A 5 -15.71 -10.94 2.16
N ILE A 6 -16.36 -10.52 1.07
CA ILE A 6 -15.74 -9.71 0.03
C ILE A 6 -15.47 -8.33 0.65
N ARG A 7 -14.27 -8.14 1.22
CA ARG A 7 -13.82 -6.82 1.70
C ARG A 7 -13.60 -5.93 0.48
N LYS A 8 -14.07 -4.69 0.53
CA LYS A 8 -13.78 -3.67 -0.50
C LYS A 8 -13.09 -2.48 0.17
N ASN A 9 -12.11 -1.88 -0.50
CA ASN A 9 -11.53 -0.61 -0.03
C ASN A 9 -12.47 0.57 -0.34
N THR A 10 -12.11 1.76 0.13
CA THR A 10 -12.84 3.02 -0.15
C THR A 10 -12.97 3.32 -1.65
N ALA A 11 -12.04 2.82 -2.47
CA ALA A 11 -12.08 2.94 -3.93
C ALA A 11 -12.95 1.87 -4.63
N GLY A 12 -13.63 1.00 -3.88
CA GLY A 12 -14.53 -0.03 -4.40
C GLY A 12 -13.85 -1.30 -4.92
N VAL A 13 -12.53 -1.42 -4.79
CA VAL A 13 -11.76 -2.59 -5.23
C VAL A 13 -11.88 -3.71 -4.22
N VAL A 14 -12.13 -4.93 -4.71
CA VAL A 14 -12.18 -6.13 -3.89
C VAL A 14 -10.79 -6.42 -3.32
N ILE A 15 -10.71 -6.44 -1.99
CA ILE A 15 -9.56 -6.91 -1.25
C ILE A 15 -9.74 -8.43 -1.08
N HIS A 16 -9.00 -9.19 -1.87
CA HIS A 16 -8.76 -10.61 -1.67
C HIS A 16 -7.99 -10.86 -0.36
N ASN A 17 -8.26 -11.98 0.31
CA ASN A 17 -7.57 -12.34 1.56
C ASN A 17 -6.11 -12.79 1.33
N ASP A 18 -5.78 -13.30 0.13
CA ASP A 18 -4.41 -13.71 -0.19
C ASP A 18 -3.59 -12.51 -0.70
N ILE A 19 -2.66 -12.04 0.12
CA ILE A 19 -1.70 -10.98 -0.21
C ILE A 19 -0.86 -11.29 -1.45
N ASN A 20 -0.60 -12.58 -1.75
CA ASN A 20 0.20 -12.98 -2.90
C ASN A 20 -0.56 -12.85 -4.23
N SER A 21 -1.88 -12.65 -4.18
CA SER A 21 -2.68 -12.36 -5.38
C SER A 21 -2.38 -10.99 -5.99
N TYR A 22 -1.72 -10.09 -5.25
CA TYR A 22 -1.36 -8.77 -5.74
C TYR A 22 0.06 -8.71 -6.30
N PRO A 23 0.26 -8.09 -7.48
CA PRO A 23 1.60 -7.80 -7.98
C PRO A 23 2.29 -6.74 -7.09
N PHE A 24 3.62 -6.72 -7.13
CA PHE A 24 4.37 -5.59 -6.57
C PHE A 24 4.23 -4.37 -7.47
N LEU A 25 4.15 -3.18 -6.86
CA LEU A 25 4.22 -1.93 -7.61
C LEU A 25 5.59 -1.84 -8.28
N ASN A 26 5.61 -1.47 -9.56
CA ASN A 26 6.88 -1.26 -10.26
C ASN A 26 7.53 0.05 -9.77
N ILE A 27 8.66 -0.07 -9.07
CA ILE A 27 9.40 1.08 -8.54
C ILE A 27 10.82 1.03 -9.09
N PRO A 28 11.17 1.85 -10.09
CA PRO A 28 12.48 1.76 -10.73
C PRO A 28 13.56 2.45 -9.90
N MET A 29 14.81 2.03 -10.13
CA MET A 29 15.99 2.76 -9.72
C MET A 29 16.19 3.98 -10.62
N ILE A 30 16.41 5.15 -10.03
CA ILE A 30 16.49 6.43 -10.72
C ILE A 30 17.65 7.28 -10.17
N ILE A 31 18.08 8.29 -10.96
CA ILE A 31 19.17 9.19 -10.57
C ILE A 31 18.66 10.34 -9.69
N ASN A 32 17.52 10.95 -10.05
CA ASN A 32 16.94 12.07 -9.31
C ASN A 32 15.47 11.84 -9.00
N LYS A 33 14.96 12.43 -7.91
CA LYS A 33 13.54 12.32 -7.50
C LYS A 33 12.55 12.75 -8.59
N LYS A 34 12.92 13.71 -9.44
CA LYS A 34 12.11 14.18 -10.56
C LYS A 34 11.85 13.11 -11.63
N ASP A 35 12.68 12.08 -11.67
CA ASP A 35 12.61 10.98 -12.63
C ASP A 35 11.76 9.80 -12.09
N GLY A 36 11.14 9.96 -10.92
CA GLY A 36 10.29 8.94 -10.29
C GLY A 36 9.04 8.65 -11.11
N VAL A 37 8.59 7.40 -11.08
CA VAL A 37 7.37 6.99 -11.78
C VAL A 37 6.17 7.47 -11.00
N ILE A 38 5.29 8.21 -11.67
CA ILE A 38 4.10 8.80 -11.07
C ILE A 38 2.93 7.84 -11.24
N TYR A 39 2.29 7.50 -10.13
CA TYR A 39 1.06 6.72 -10.08
C TYR A 39 -0.10 7.58 -9.56
N GLU A 40 -1.30 7.39 -10.11
CA GLU A 40 -2.54 7.94 -9.53
C GLU A 40 -3.00 7.02 -8.40
N VAL A 41 -2.71 7.39 -7.16
CA VAL A 41 -2.99 6.60 -5.96
C VAL A 41 -4.35 6.99 -5.40
N LEU A 42 -5.25 6.01 -5.25
CA LEU A 42 -6.60 6.19 -4.71
C LEU A 42 -6.69 5.91 -3.21
N SER A 43 -5.84 5.03 -2.70
CA SER A 43 -5.69 4.79 -1.26
C SER A 43 -4.38 4.07 -0.97
N ALA A 44 -3.84 4.27 0.23
CA ALA A 44 -2.74 3.49 0.79
C ALA A 44 -3.19 2.88 2.12
N GLY A 45 -2.67 1.70 2.45
CA GLY A 45 -2.97 1.05 3.72
C GLY A 45 -2.26 -0.27 3.88
N PHE A 46 -2.74 -1.07 4.81
CA PHE A 46 -2.21 -2.40 5.08
C PHE A 46 -3.25 -3.47 4.82
N GLN A 47 -2.79 -4.59 4.26
CA GLN A 47 -3.55 -5.82 4.25
C GLN A 47 -3.12 -6.71 5.41
N ALA A 48 -4.07 -7.05 6.28
CA ALA A 48 -3.89 -8.07 7.30
C ALA A 48 -4.03 -9.47 6.69
N ASN A 49 -3.13 -10.38 7.05
CA ASN A 49 -3.30 -11.80 6.75
C ASN A 49 -4.29 -12.41 7.75
N ASP A 50 -5.48 -12.83 7.29
CA ASP A 50 -6.56 -13.41 8.12
C ASP A 50 -6.11 -14.62 8.95
N ALA A 51 -5.04 -15.34 8.54
CA ALA A 51 -4.53 -16.52 9.23
C ALA A 51 -3.70 -16.22 10.50
N VAL A 52 -3.22 -14.98 10.70
CA VAL A 52 -2.26 -14.63 11.77
C VAL A 52 -2.85 -13.65 12.78
N ALA A 53 -4.05 -13.13 12.55
CA ALA A 53 -4.78 -12.25 13.47
C ALA A 53 -5.15 -12.92 14.82
N MET A 54 -4.80 -14.20 15.03
CA MET A 54 -5.04 -14.98 16.25
C MET A 54 -3.81 -15.09 17.20
N ILE A 55 -2.68 -14.45 16.92
CA ILE A 55 -1.45 -14.56 17.75
C ILE A 55 -0.89 -13.15 18.00
N THR A 56 -0.59 -12.61 19.17
CA THR A 56 -0.95 -12.77 20.60
C THR A 56 -0.71 -11.40 21.27
N THR A 57 -1.24 -11.19 22.48
CA THR A 57 -1.07 -9.98 23.31
C THR A 57 0.29 -9.89 24.04
N ASP A 58 1.34 -10.57 23.58
CA ASP A 58 2.63 -10.61 24.28
C ASP A 58 3.85 -10.58 23.35
N GLY A 59 4.69 -9.56 23.55
CA GLY A 59 6.15 -9.69 23.50
C GLY A 59 6.82 -9.97 22.15
N PHE A 60 7.17 -8.90 21.43
CA PHE A 60 8.46 -8.78 20.73
C PHE A 60 8.81 -9.79 19.61
N ALA A 61 7.84 -10.49 19.03
CA ALA A 61 8.03 -11.27 17.80
C ALA A 61 7.46 -10.52 16.58
N THR A 62 8.32 -9.89 15.78
CA THR A 62 7.96 -9.13 14.57
C THR A 62 7.59 -10.03 13.39
N THR A 63 6.62 -10.92 13.54
CA THR A 63 5.87 -11.43 12.38
C THR A 63 4.99 -10.28 11.92
N ARG A 64 5.52 -9.41 11.04
CA ARG A 64 4.83 -8.20 10.56
C ARG A 64 3.47 -8.60 9.97
N VAL A 65 2.42 -8.36 10.76
CA VAL A 65 1.05 -8.86 10.58
C VAL A 65 0.38 -8.29 9.32
N ASN A 66 0.97 -7.23 8.75
CA ASN A 66 0.34 -6.30 7.82
C ASN A 66 1.31 -5.96 6.68
N ALA A 67 0.94 -6.26 5.43
CA ALA A 67 1.74 -5.90 4.25
C ALA A 67 1.29 -4.54 3.70
N PRO A 68 2.21 -3.59 3.41
CA PRO A 68 1.84 -2.30 2.85
C PRO A 68 1.33 -2.47 1.41
N ILE A 69 0.19 -1.87 1.13
CA ILE A 69 -0.48 -1.91 -0.16
C ILE A 69 -0.91 -0.53 -0.60
N VAL A 70 -1.01 -0.35 -1.91
CA VAL A 70 -1.62 0.83 -2.53
C VAL A 70 -2.64 0.41 -3.56
N THR A 71 -3.68 1.21 -3.68
CA THR A 71 -4.65 1.09 -4.77
C THR A 71 -4.34 2.17 -5.78
N VAL A 72 -4.05 1.76 -7.00
CA VAL A 72 -3.65 2.63 -8.10
C VAL A 72 -4.70 2.56 -9.19
N LYS A 73 -4.98 3.72 -9.80
CA LYS A 73 -5.70 3.80 -11.07
C LYS A 73 -4.67 3.82 -12.20
N ASN A 74 -4.73 2.81 -13.04
CA ASN A 74 -3.88 2.69 -14.22
C ASN A 74 -4.35 3.64 -15.34
N ASN A 75 -3.48 3.88 -16.32
CA ASN A 75 -3.76 4.77 -17.44
C ASN A 75 -4.94 4.31 -18.32
N ASP A 76 -5.23 3.01 -18.35
CA ASP A 76 -6.38 2.42 -19.04
C ASP A 76 -7.70 2.58 -18.25
N GLY A 77 -7.65 3.22 -17.08
CA GLY A 77 -8.79 3.42 -16.18
C GLY A 77 -9.05 2.24 -15.25
N SER A 78 -8.33 1.14 -15.37
CA SER A 78 -8.44 0.01 -14.44
C SER A 78 -7.93 0.38 -13.05
N ILE A 79 -8.55 -0.15 -12.00
CA ILE A 79 -8.12 0.06 -10.63
C ILE A 79 -7.56 -1.25 -10.09
N GLN A 80 -6.34 -1.20 -9.56
CA GLN A 80 -5.62 -2.38 -9.10
C GLN A 80 -4.95 -2.13 -7.75
N ILE A 81 -4.88 -3.17 -6.93
CA ILE A 81 -4.11 -3.18 -5.69
C ILE A 81 -2.71 -3.71 -5.99
N PHE A 82 -1.70 -3.00 -5.50
CA PHE A 82 -0.30 -3.39 -5.57
C PHE A 82 0.29 -3.52 -4.17
N ARG A 83 1.20 -4.48 -4.02
CA ARG A 83 2.09 -4.57 -2.86
C ARG A 83 3.19 -3.53 -2.94
N LEU A 84 3.49 -2.91 -1.81
CA LEU A 84 4.67 -2.09 -1.67
C LEU A 84 5.80 -2.86 -0.97
N PRO A 85 7.06 -2.49 -1.23
CA PRO A 85 8.19 -2.89 -0.40
C PRO A 85 8.01 -2.43 1.06
N LEU A 86 8.58 -3.18 2.01
CA LEU A 86 8.50 -2.88 3.44
C LEU A 86 9.20 -1.56 3.81
N GLU A 87 10.13 -1.11 2.99
CA GLU A 87 10.83 0.17 3.10
C GLU A 87 9.88 1.36 3.00
N LEU A 88 8.69 1.19 2.43
CA LEU A 88 7.64 2.21 2.33
C LEU A 88 6.58 2.11 3.44
N GLU A 89 6.75 1.22 4.43
CA GLU A 89 5.80 1.04 5.54
C GLU A 89 5.53 2.35 6.30
N TYR A 90 6.59 3.12 6.60
CA TYR A 90 6.45 4.39 7.30
C TYR A 90 5.65 5.43 6.49
N TRP A 91 5.84 5.46 5.17
CA TRP A 91 5.07 6.34 4.30
C TRP A 91 3.58 5.98 4.32
N VAL A 92 3.24 4.69 4.27
CA VAL A 92 1.85 4.22 4.38
C VAL A 92 1.25 4.58 5.74
N LEU A 93 1.99 4.38 6.85
CA LEU A 93 1.55 4.77 8.19
C LEU A 93 1.26 6.27 8.29
N SER A 94 2.13 7.11 7.71
CA SER A 94 1.91 8.57 7.66
C SER A 94 0.62 8.91 6.93
N CYS A 95 0.36 8.30 5.77
CA CYS A 95 -0.87 8.55 5.02
C CYS A 95 -2.13 8.15 5.80
N MET A 96 -2.07 7.03 6.52
CA MET A 96 -3.18 6.55 7.35
C MET A 96 -3.41 7.46 8.56
N HIS A 97 -2.34 7.96 9.17
CA HIS A 97 -2.42 8.93 10.26
C HIS A 97 -3.10 10.22 9.79
N ASP A 98 -2.65 10.79 8.66
CA ASP A 98 -3.27 11.99 8.07
C ASP A 98 -4.75 11.75 7.74
N ALA A 99 -5.11 10.58 7.19
CA ALA A 99 -6.49 10.21 6.94
C ALA A 99 -7.33 10.12 8.23
N SER A 100 -6.77 9.63 9.34
CA SER A 100 -7.45 9.58 10.64
C SER A 100 -7.70 10.97 11.24
N GLU A 101 -6.89 11.96 10.88
CA GLU A 101 -7.09 13.37 11.24
C GLU A 101 -8.02 14.12 10.26
N GLY A 102 -8.62 13.42 9.29
CA GLY A 102 -9.47 14.02 8.26
C GLY A 102 -8.71 14.74 7.15
N LYS A 103 -7.38 14.61 7.09
CA LYS A 103 -6.49 15.19 6.06
C LYS A 103 -6.10 14.13 5.03
N ASN A 104 -7.03 13.28 4.62
CA ASN A 104 -6.74 12.19 3.71
C ASN A 104 -6.12 12.73 2.40
N PRO A 105 -4.87 12.34 2.07
CA PRO A 105 -4.18 12.89 0.90
C PRO A 105 -4.70 12.30 -0.42
N PHE A 106 -5.56 11.29 -0.40
CA PHE A 106 -6.02 10.59 -1.60
C PHE A 106 -7.42 11.03 -2.07
N PRO A 107 -7.68 11.00 -3.40
CA PRO A 107 -6.79 10.56 -4.49
C PRO A 107 -5.70 11.59 -4.83
N CYS A 108 -4.47 11.14 -5.08
CA CYS A 108 -3.33 12.01 -5.40
C CYS A 108 -2.28 11.31 -6.28
N LYS A 109 -1.51 12.11 -7.00
CA LYS A 109 -0.35 11.62 -7.75
C LYS A 109 0.83 11.44 -6.81
N VAL A 110 1.44 10.27 -6.84
CA VAL A 110 2.62 9.96 -6.01
C VAL A 110 3.73 9.47 -6.91
N ALA A 111 4.90 10.10 -6.79
CA ALA A 111 6.12 9.66 -7.45
C ALA A 111 6.83 8.62 -6.59
N PHE A 112 7.13 7.46 -7.17
CA PHE A 112 7.91 6.40 -6.54
C PHE A 112 9.24 6.21 -7.24
N GLY A 113 10.28 5.87 -6.49
CA GLY A 113 11.58 5.49 -7.04
C GLY A 113 12.55 4.99 -6.00
N ILE A 114 13.70 4.50 -6.46
CA ILE A 114 14.83 4.08 -5.64
C ILE A 114 16.04 4.94 -6.00
N ILE A 115 16.62 5.63 -5.02
CA ILE A 115 17.86 6.43 -5.18
C ILE A 115 18.87 5.92 -4.17
N ASP A 116 20.06 5.54 -4.61
CA ASP A 116 21.12 5.00 -3.75
C ASP A 116 20.62 3.91 -2.79
N THR A 117 19.83 2.96 -3.31
CA THR A 117 19.16 1.87 -2.57
C THR A 117 18.03 2.26 -1.61
N LYS A 118 17.68 3.56 -1.52
CA LYS A 118 16.59 4.04 -0.67
C LYS A 118 15.33 4.24 -1.49
N PHE A 119 14.26 3.59 -1.05
CA PHE A 119 12.91 3.82 -1.58
C PHE A 119 12.41 5.19 -1.15
N PHE A 120 11.72 5.88 -2.05
CA PHE A 120 10.96 7.07 -1.71
C PHE A 120 9.58 7.03 -2.37
N ALA A 121 8.65 7.71 -1.71
CA ALA A 121 7.33 8.04 -2.21
C ALA A 121 7.08 9.52 -1.90
N GLU A 122 6.73 10.31 -2.91
CA GLU A 122 6.56 11.76 -2.79
C GLU A 122 5.25 12.21 -3.45
N PHE A 123 4.41 12.93 -2.71
CA PHE A 123 3.18 13.53 -3.24
C PHE A 123 3.50 14.60 -4.29
N LYS A 124 2.70 14.68 -5.35
CA LYS A 124 2.85 15.61 -6.48
C LYS A 124 1.60 16.45 -6.73
#